data_AF-F2BE46-F1
#
_entry.id   AF-F2BE46-F1
#
_cell.length_a   1.000
_cell.length_b   1.000
_cell.length_c   1.000
_cell.angle_alpha   90.00
_cell.angle_beta   90.00
_cell.angle_gamma   90.00
#
_symmetry.space_group_name_H-M   'P 1'
#
loop_
_entity.id
_entity.type
_entity.pdbx_description
1 polymer ?
#
loop_
_entity_poly.entity_id
_entity_poly.type
_entity_poly.pdbx_seq_one_letter_code
_entity_poly.pdbx_strand_id
1 'polypeptide(L)' 'MAKKTLQQRKVRMCDGKIGYAGREAALATIHSMRSYNERNGNVRAAAVRAYLCHCGKWHIGHTRRIDWKYLTKILHPA' A
#
# COMPACT_ATOMS: atom_id res chain seq x y z
N MET A 1 -22.20 -5.95 22.39
CA MET A 1 -20.96 -6.41 21.74
C MET A 1 -19.77 -6.12 22.64
N ALA A 2 -18.97 -7.12 23.01
CA ALA A 2 -17.77 -6.91 23.84
C ALA A 2 -16.73 -6.06 23.07
N LYS A 3 -16.10 -5.09 23.77
CA LYS A 3 -15.06 -4.25 23.17
C LYS A 3 -13.83 -5.10 22.85
N LYS A 4 -13.32 -5.02 21.62
CA LYS A 4 -12.09 -5.74 21.22
C LYS A 4 -10.90 -5.31 22.08
N THR A 5 -10.07 -6.28 22.47
CA THR A 5 -8.84 -6.01 23.23
C THR A 5 -7.85 -5.20 22.39
N LEU A 6 -6.87 -4.56 23.03
CA LEU A 6 -5.79 -3.87 22.32
C LEU A 6 -5.04 -4.83 21.38
N GLN A 7 -4.82 -6.08 21.79
CA GLN A 7 -4.14 -7.08 20.99
C GLN A 7 -4.95 -7.48 19.76
N GLN A 8 -6.26 -7.69 19.89
CA GLN A 8 -7.15 -7.95 18.75
C GLN A 8 -7.19 -6.77 17.77
N ARG A 9 -7.12 -5.53 18.28
CA ARG A 9 -7.03 -4.33 17.43
C ARG A 9 -5.70 -4.25 16.69
N LYS A 10 -4.59 -4.62 17.34
CA LYS A 10 -3.24 -4.69 16.76
C LYS A 10 -3.13 -5.79 15.69
N VAL A 11 -3.66 -6.97 15.97
CA VAL A 11 -3.73 -8.08 15.01
C VAL A 11 -4.50 -7.63 13.77
N ARG A 12 -5.72 -7.09 13.90
CA ARG A 12 -6.50 -6.59 12.75
C ARG A 12 -5.75 -5.56 11.89
N MET A 13 -4.85 -4.76 12.48
CA MET A 13 -4.09 -3.76 11.73
C MET A 13 -3.01 -4.39 10.83
N CYS A 14 -2.48 -5.56 11.21
CA CYS A 14 -1.38 -6.26 10.52
C CYS A 14 -1.83 -7.52 9.79
N ASP A 15 -2.97 -8.09 10.18
CA ASP A 15 -3.43 -9.40 9.73
C ASP A 15 -3.67 -9.40 8.22
N GLY A 16 -3.09 -10.38 7.53
CA GLY A 16 -3.06 -10.49 6.07
C GLY A 16 -2.18 -9.49 5.32
N LYS A 17 -1.46 -8.57 6.00
CA LYS A 17 -0.56 -7.61 5.34
C LYS A 17 0.88 -8.09 5.36
N ILE A 18 1.54 -7.99 4.21
CA ILE A 18 2.98 -8.24 4.09
C ILE A 18 3.74 -7.21 4.93
N GLY A 19 4.59 -7.70 5.84
CA GLY A 19 5.49 -6.89 6.65
C GLY A 19 6.91 -6.93 6.09
N TYR A 20 7.46 -5.77 5.75
CA TYR A 20 8.82 -5.61 5.25
C TYR A 20 9.76 -5.21 6.39
N ALA A 21 10.99 -5.72 6.36
CA ALA A 21 12.02 -5.41 7.37
C ALA A 21 12.48 -3.95 7.32
N GLY A 22 12.40 -3.30 6.15
CA GLY A 22 12.83 -1.92 5.96
C GLY A 22 11.90 -1.13 5.06
N ARG A 23 12.00 0.21 5.18
CA ARG A 23 11.25 1.15 4.34
C ARG A 23 11.55 0.95 2.86
N GLU A 24 12.81 0.72 2.53
CA GLU A 24 13.28 0.56 1.15
C GLU A 24 12.70 -0.68 0.49
N ALA A 25 12.66 -1.82 1.20
CA ALA A 25 12.03 -3.04 0.70
C ALA A 25 10.52 -2.85 0.42
N ALA A 26 9.82 -2.09 1.27
CA ALA A 26 8.42 -1.74 1.03
C ALA A 26 8.26 -0.80 -0.18
N LEU A 27 9.15 0.20 -0.34
CA LEU A 27 9.14 1.10 -1.49
C LEU A 27 9.43 0.37 -2.80
N ALA A 28 10.45 -0.49 -2.83
CA ALA A 28 10.78 -1.32 -3.98
C ALA A 28 9.57 -2.16 -4.42
N THR A 29 8.83 -2.74 -3.45
CA THR A 29 7.60 -3.48 -3.76
C THR A 29 6.51 -2.59 -4.36
N ILE A 30 6.35 -1.36 -3.86
CA ILE A 30 5.41 -0.38 -4.45
C ILE A 30 5.79 -0.08 -5.90
N HIS A 31 7.07 0.11 -6.19
CA HIS A 31 7.56 0.34 -7.55
C HIS A 31 7.30 -0.85 -8.46
N SER A 32 7.65 -2.07 -8.05
CA SER A 32 7.38 -3.28 -8.82
C SER A 32 5.89 -3.49 -9.10
N MET A 33 5.04 -3.24 -8.10
CA MET A 33 3.59 -3.30 -8.26
C MET A 33 3.08 -2.27 -9.27
N ARG A 34 3.63 -1.05 -9.27
CA ARG A 34 3.28 -0.01 -10.25
C ARG A 34 3.68 -0.44 -11.66
N SER A 35 4.92 -0.86 -11.85
CA SER A 35 5.41 -1.31 -13.17
C SER A 35 4.67 -2.56 -13.68
N TYR A 36 4.19 -3.43 -12.79
CA TYR A 36 3.32 -4.54 -13.17
C TYR A 36 1.94 -4.03 -13.64
N ASN A 37 1.34 -3.07 -12.93
CA ASN A 37 0.06 -2.50 -13.32
C ASN A 37 0.14 -1.76 -14.66
N GLU A 38 1.20 -0.97 -14.88
CA GLU A 38 1.45 -0.28 -16.17
C GLU A 38 1.51 -1.27 -17.33
N ARG A 39 2.30 -2.35 -17.20
CA ARG A 39 2.45 -3.38 -18.24
C ARG A 39 1.16 -4.12 -18.58
N ASN A 40 0.26 -4.26 -17.61
CA ASN A 40 -1.01 -4.97 -17.80
C ASN A 40 -2.19 -4.03 -18.10
N GLY A 41 -1.95 -2.72 -18.29
CA GLY A 41 -3.02 -1.74 -18.51
C GLY A 41 -3.95 -1.54 -17.30
N ASN A 42 -3.54 -1.99 -16.11
CA ASN A 42 -4.34 -1.88 -14.90
C ASN A 42 -4.17 -0.50 -14.24
N VAL A 43 -5.29 0.16 -13.96
CA VAL A 43 -5.29 1.48 -13.32
C VAL A 43 -5.58 1.37 -11.84
N ARG A 44 -4.67 1.89 -11.01
CA ARG A 44 -4.90 2.03 -9.58
C ARG A 44 -4.99 3.52 -9.23
N ALA A 45 -6.20 3.99 -8.95
CA ALA A 45 -6.45 5.40 -8.68
C ALA A 45 -5.90 5.87 -7.32
N ALA A 46 -5.87 4.98 -6.32
CA ALA A 46 -5.42 5.33 -4.97
C ALA A 46 -3.90 5.31 -4.84
N ALA A 47 -3.32 6.40 -4.31
CA ALA A 47 -1.90 6.48 -4.02
C ALA A 47 -1.53 5.50 -2.89
N VAL A 48 -0.44 4.76 -3.12
CA VAL A 48 0.07 3.74 -2.22
C VAL A 48 1.31 4.25 -1.49
N ARG A 49 1.40 4.01 -0.17
CA ARG A 49 2.52 4.46 0.66
C ARG A 49 2.99 3.37 1.62
N ALA A 50 4.30 3.36 1.86
CA ALA A 50 4.90 2.59 2.95
C ALA A 50 4.76 3.33 4.29
N TYR A 51 4.31 2.64 5.33
CA TYR A 51 4.19 3.17 6.69
C TYR A 51 4.77 2.19 7.71
N LEU A 52 5.41 2.74 8.75
CA LEU A 52 5.85 1.94 9.89
C LEU A 52 4.63 1.62 10.76
N CYS A 53 4.41 0.34 11.01
CA CYS A 53 3.30 -0.12 11.83
C CYS A 53 3.74 -0.32 13.28
N HIS A 54 2.76 -0.32 14.19
CA HIS A 54 2.99 -0.61 15.61
C HIS A 54 3.58 -2.02 15.86
N CYS A 55 3.60 -2.92 14.87
CA CYS A 55 4.23 -4.23 14.95
C CYS A 55 5.75 -4.19 14.70
N GLY A 56 6.32 -3.00 14.43
CA GLY A 56 7.73 -2.82 14.14
C GLY A 56 8.11 -3.11 12.68
N LYS A 57 7.18 -3.56 11.85
CA LYS A 57 7.39 -3.81 10.41
C LYS A 57 6.85 -2.67 9.56
N TRP A 58 7.41 -2.54 8.36
CA TRP A 58 6.88 -1.65 7.34
C TRP A 58 5.75 -2.35 6.59
N HIS A 59 4.63 -1.66 6.40
CA HIS A 59 3.51 -2.15 5.61
C HIS A 59 3.20 -1.19 4.48
N ILE A 60 2.52 -1.71 3.46
CA ILE A 60 2.01 -0.94 2.33
C ILE A 60 0.52 -0.69 2.54
N GLY A 61 0.08 0.55 2.33
CA GLY A 61 -1.32 0.93 2.52
C GLY A 61 -1.80 1.91 1.46
N HIS A 62 -3.11 1.91 1.23
CA HIS A 62 -3.78 2.90 0.41
C HIS A 62 -4.01 4.18 1.20
N THR A 63 -3.71 5.30 0.56
CA THR A 63 -4.12 6.61 1.05
C THR A 63 -5.46 6.98 0.41
N ARG A 64 -6.16 7.96 0.99
CA ARG A 64 -7.37 8.55 0.38
C ARG A 64 -7.05 9.46 -0.81
N ARG A 65 -5.77 9.69 -1.10
CA ARG A 65 -5.34 10.60 -2.18
C ARG A 65 -5.34 9.85 -3.51
N ILE A 66 -5.84 10.52 -4.53
CA ILE A 66 -5.77 10.05 -5.90
C ILE A 66 -4.36 10.30 -6.44
N ASP A 67 -3.75 9.28 -7.07
CA ASP A 67 -2.45 9.39 -7.72
C ASP A 67 -2.62 9.95 -9.14
N TRP A 68 -2.97 11.23 -9.23
CA TRP A 68 -3.25 11.91 -10.49
C TRP A 68 -2.09 11.81 -11.48
N LYS A 69 -0.85 11.92 -11.00
CA LYS A 69 0.37 11.80 -11.82
C LYS A 69 0.45 10.47 -12.57
N TYR A 70 -0.04 9.39 -11.95
CA TYR A 70 -0.05 8.07 -12.56
C TYR A 70 -1.28 7.87 -13.46
N LEU A 71 -2.44 8.30 -12.99
CA LEU A 71 -3.69 8.23 -13.75
C LEU A 71 -3.60 8.94 -15.11
N THR A 72 -3.01 10.14 -15.16
CA THR A 72 -2.88 10.89 -16.41
C THR A 72 -2.09 10.15 -17.47
N LYS A 73 -1.05 9.39 -17.08
CA LYS A 73 -0.25 8.59 -18.03
C LYS A 73 -1.04 7.47 -18.72
N ILE A 74 -2.07 6.95 -18.05
CA ILE A 74 -2.88 5.84 -18.59
C ILE A 74 -4.13 6.36 -19.30
N LEU A 75 -4.77 7.40 -18.76
CA LEU A 75 -5.98 7.99 -19.37
C LEU A 75 -5.65 8.78 -20.64
N HIS A 76 -4.47 9.38 -20.70
CA HIS A 76 -3.97 10.13 -21.85
C HIS A 76 -2.55 9.64 -22.17
N PRO A 77 -2.42 8.46 -22.80
CA PRO A 77 -1.14 8.06 -23.35
C PRO A 77 -0.77 9.08 -24.43
N ALA A 78 0.38 9.74 -24.26
CA ALA A 78 0.93 10.67 -25.25
C ALA A 78 1.33 9.95 -26.54
#